data_AF-T1CKF5-F1
#
_entry.id   AF-T1CKF5-F1
#
_cell.length_a   1.000
_cell.length_b   1.000
_cell.length_c   1.000
_cell.angle_alpha   90.00
_cell.angle_beta   90.00
_cell.angle_gamma   90.00
#
_symmetry.space_group_name_H-M   'P 1'
#
loop_
_entity.id
_entity.type
_entity.pdbx_description
1 polymer ?
#
loop_
_entity_poly.entity_id
_entity_poly.type
_entity_poly.pdbx_seq_one_letter_code
_entity_poly.pdbx_strand_id
1 'polypeptide(L)'
;LNVPAEFYFTALPRRTPPKLQRSTCFRIFTIDRPDLLDDILYPQVEKLRKIIVAESRSGGFHPIDSDTYLGKKISVLVELESDTRPAFKIHIGPPASSQETRNFMEKWKNSDHLRGPFIMEGRPVVEAHQETRYNEVLIRVLMDKDIGAHLNQARDSIRISAAFTTRDQKELLHNYIERNMSG
;
A
#
# COMPACT_ATOMS: atom_id res chain seq x y z
N LEU A 1 30.33 11.44 -30.67
CA LEU A 1 31.49 10.55 -30.46
C LEU A 1 30.97 9.31 -29.75
N ASN A 2 30.87 8.20 -30.48
CA ASN A 2 30.28 6.94 -30.03
C ASN A 2 31.43 6.07 -29.50
N VAL A 3 31.60 5.99 -28.18
CA VAL A 3 32.60 5.11 -27.57
C VAL A 3 31.92 3.75 -27.38
N PRO A 4 32.42 2.65 -27.98
CA PRO A 4 31.81 1.35 -27.80
C PRO A 4 32.07 0.90 -26.36
N ALA A 5 31.03 0.91 -25.54
CA ALA A 5 31.15 0.62 -24.12
C ALA A 5 30.93 -0.88 -23.89
N GLU A 6 32.01 -1.64 -23.75
CA GLU A 6 32.02 -2.98 -23.12
C GLU A 6 31.31 -2.96 -21.74
N PHE A 7 31.14 -1.76 -21.16
CA PHE A 7 30.37 -1.44 -19.96
C PHE A 7 28.89 -1.86 -19.99
N TYR A 8 28.25 -2.03 -21.16
CA TYR A 8 26.86 -2.51 -21.22
C TYR A 8 26.73 -4.02 -20.93
N PHE A 9 27.84 -4.77 -21.05
CA PHE A 9 27.86 -6.22 -20.87
C PHE A 9 28.49 -6.66 -19.55
N THR A 10 29.02 -5.72 -18.76
CA THR A 10 29.51 -5.98 -17.41
C THR A 10 28.44 -5.58 -16.41
N ALA A 11 28.08 -6.48 -15.48
CA ALA A 11 27.24 -6.12 -14.35
C ALA A 11 27.88 -4.92 -13.64
N LEU A 12 27.14 -3.80 -13.53
CA LEU A 12 27.62 -2.64 -12.80
C LEU A 12 28.02 -3.09 -11.39
N PRO A 13 29.19 -2.65 -10.87
CA PRO A 13 29.59 -3.01 -9.53
C PRO A 13 28.51 -2.56 -8.55
N ARG A 14 28.07 -3.45 -7.64
CA ARG A 14 27.09 -3.15 -6.60
C ARG A 14 27.52 -1.88 -5.87
N ARG A 15 26.83 -0.77 -6.10
CA ARG A 15 27.12 0.47 -5.38
C ARG A 15 26.40 0.41 -4.05
N THR A 16 27.02 0.86 -2.97
CA THR A 16 26.26 1.12 -1.76
C THR A 16 25.32 2.28 -2.06
N PRO A 17 24.00 2.09 -2.03
CA PRO A 17 23.09 3.20 -2.29
C PRO A 17 23.30 4.28 -1.23
N PRO A 18 23.37 5.58 -1.60
CA PRO A 18 23.32 6.67 -0.63
C PRO A 18 22.11 6.53 0.30
N LYS A 19 22.28 7.01 1.52
CA LYS A 19 21.25 6.97 2.56
C LYS A 19 20.05 7.83 2.11
N LEU A 20 18.88 7.22 1.91
CA LEU A 20 17.64 7.97 1.65
C LEU A 20 17.28 8.80 2.90
N GLN A 21 17.37 10.13 2.80
CA GLN A 21 16.83 11.08 3.78
C GLN A 21 15.61 11.80 3.18
N ARG A 22 14.58 11.05 2.81
CA ARG A 22 13.34 11.62 2.25
C ARG A 22 12.23 11.84 3.29
N SER A 23 12.47 11.45 4.55
CA SER A 23 11.44 11.39 5.60
C SER A 23 10.20 10.57 5.20
N THR A 24 10.39 9.57 4.33
CA THR A 24 9.37 8.66 3.85
C THR A 24 9.38 7.36 4.65
N CYS A 25 8.27 6.62 4.57
CA CYS A 25 8.09 5.35 5.24
C CYS A 25 8.12 4.21 4.23
N PHE A 26 8.83 3.13 4.54
CA PHE A 26 8.76 1.91 3.77
C PHE A 26 7.86 0.88 4.43
N ARG A 27 7.13 0.13 3.62
CA ARG A 27 6.43 -1.09 4.01
C ARG A 27 6.71 -2.20 3.02
N ILE A 28 6.99 -3.37 3.56
CA ILE A 28 7.19 -4.58 2.76
C ILE A 28 6.14 -5.62 3.13
N PHE A 29 5.41 -6.06 2.11
CA PHE A 29 4.48 -7.17 2.17
C PHE A 29 5.24 -8.42 1.78
N THR A 30 5.13 -9.48 2.57
CA THR A 30 5.68 -10.80 2.23
C THR A 30 4.58 -11.83 2.24
N ILE A 31 4.53 -12.66 1.22
CA ILE A 31 3.61 -13.79 1.08
C ILE A 31 4.40 -15.04 0.72
N ASP A 32 3.97 -16.20 1.22
CA ASP A 32 4.53 -17.48 0.83
C ASP A 32 4.40 -17.66 -0.68
N ARG A 33 5.49 -18.14 -1.28
CA ARG A 33 5.57 -18.32 -2.72
C ARG A 33 4.95 -19.66 -3.10
N PRO A 34 3.90 -19.70 -3.94
CA PRO A 34 3.42 -20.94 -4.52
C PRO A 34 4.50 -21.60 -5.37
N ASP A 35 4.56 -22.94 -5.39
CA ASP A 35 5.50 -23.71 -6.21
C ASP A 35 5.10 -23.67 -7.69
N LEU A 36 5.35 -22.51 -8.31
CA LEU A 36 4.99 -22.19 -9.69
C LEU A 36 6.12 -21.39 -10.35
N LEU A 37 6.15 -21.44 -11.68
CA LEU A 37 7.08 -20.68 -12.50
C LEU A 37 6.83 -19.17 -12.38
N ASP A 38 7.90 -18.39 -12.54
CA ASP A 38 7.84 -16.93 -12.45
C ASP A 38 6.85 -16.31 -13.44
N ASP A 39 6.77 -16.81 -14.66
CA ASP A 39 5.84 -16.29 -15.69
C ASP A 39 4.36 -16.44 -15.29
N ILE A 40 4.05 -17.42 -14.44
CA ILE A 40 2.69 -17.65 -13.90
C ILE A 40 2.43 -16.73 -12.70
N LEU A 41 3.45 -16.49 -11.88
CA LEU A 41 3.35 -15.69 -10.67
C LEU A 41 3.39 -14.19 -10.96
N TYR A 42 4.24 -13.74 -11.88
CA TYR A 42 4.53 -12.33 -12.14
C TYR A 42 3.26 -11.49 -12.40
N PRO A 43 2.29 -11.92 -13.24
CA PRO A 43 1.04 -11.18 -13.42
C PRO A 43 0.22 -11.02 -12.12
N GLN A 44 0.25 -12.02 -11.24
CA GLN A 44 -0.45 -11.97 -9.95
C GLN A 44 0.28 -11.11 -8.93
N VAL A 45 1.61 -11.15 -8.91
CA VAL A 45 2.44 -10.27 -8.07
C VAL A 45 2.24 -8.81 -8.48
N GLU A 46 2.19 -8.52 -9.78
CA GLU A 46 1.89 -7.19 -10.29
C GLU A 46 0.46 -6.74 -9.95
N LYS A 47 -0.51 -7.66 -10.00
CA LYS A 47 -1.88 -7.38 -9.54
C LYS A 47 -1.89 -7.04 -8.05
N LEU A 48 -1.21 -7.83 -7.22
CA LEU A 48 -1.07 -7.57 -5.79
C LEU A 48 -0.44 -6.19 -5.52
N ARG A 49 0.67 -5.86 -6.21
CA ARG A 49 1.31 -4.54 -6.11
C ARG A 49 0.36 -3.41 -6.47
N LYS A 50 -0.37 -3.52 -7.57
CA LYS A 50 -1.37 -2.53 -7.99
C LYS A 50 -2.49 -2.35 -6.97
N ILE A 51 -2.98 -3.45 -6.38
CA ILE A 51 -3.99 -3.41 -5.31
C ILE A 51 -3.41 -2.68 -4.09
N ILE A 52 -2.21 -3.05 -3.63
CA ILE A 52 -1.57 -2.39 -2.49
C ILE A 52 -1.44 -0.88 -2.72
N VAL A 53 -0.94 -0.45 -3.89
CA VAL A 53 -0.80 0.98 -4.22
C VAL A 53 -2.16 1.68 -4.27
N ALA A 54 -3.16 1.07 -4.93
CA ALA A 54 -4.50 1.65 -5.04
C ALA A 54 -5.16 1.81 -3.66
N GLU A 55 -5.06 0.80 -2.80
CA GLU A 55 -5.65 0.80 -1.46
C GLU A 55 -4.88 1.67 -0.46
N SER A 56 -3.57 1.83 -0.66
CA SER A 56 -2.76 2.83 0.08
C SER A 56 -3.24 4.24 -0.25
N ARG A 57 -3.50 4.53 -1.53
CA ARG A 57 -3.98 5.84 -1.97
C ARG A 57 -5.42 6.11 -1.52
N SER A 58 -6.34 5.16 -1.72
CA SER A 58 -7.73 5.27 -1.25
C SER A 58 -7.82 5.36 0.28
N GLY A 59 -6.87 4.73 0.98
CA GLY A 59 -6.72 4.79 2.43
C GLY A 59 -6.14 6.08 2.96
N GLY A 60 -5.62 6.99 2.12
CA GLY A 60 -5.05 8.27 2.54
C GLY A 60 -3.58 8.21 3.00
N PHE A 61 -2.82 7.19 2.57
CA PHE A 61 -1.41 6.99 2.95
C PHE A 61 -0.39 7.47 1.91
N HIS A 62 -0.85 8.01 0.78
CA HIS A 62 -0.03 8.69 -0.24
C HIS A 62 1.22 7.87 -0.68
N PRO A 63 1.04 6.78 -1.44
CA PRO A 63 2.16 6.00 -1.96
C PRO A 63 2.95 6.80 -3.01
N ILE A 64 4.27 6.77 -2.88
CA ILE A 64 5.24 7.45 -3.74
C ILE A 64 5.64 6.54 -4.89
N ASP A 65 6.13 5.34 -4.57
CA ASP A 65 6.54 4.34 -5.54
C ASP A 65 6.53 2.93 -4.91
N SER A 66 6.69 1.89 -5.72
CA SER A 66 6.58 0.50 -5.31
C SER A 66 7.43 -0.42 -6.19
N ASP A 67 7.76 -1.59 -5.66
CA ASP A 67 8.54 -2.58 -6.40
C ASP A 67 8.27 -4.01 -5.89
N THR A 68 8.66 -5.01 -6.65
CA THR A 68 8.44 -6.42 -6.31
C THR A 68 9.71 -7.25 -6.40
N TYR A 69 9.73 -8.35 -5.65
CA TYR A 69 10.80 -9.33 -5.73
C TYR A 69 10.25 -10.75 -5.58
N LEU A 70 10.56 -11.60 -6.55
CA LEU A 70 10.20 -13.01 -6.56
C LEU A 70 11.40 -13.82 -6.04
N GLY A 71 11.49 -13.95 -4.72
CA GLY A 71 12.53 -14.73 -4.04
C GLY A 71 12.01 -16.06 -3.51
N LYS A 72 12.53 -16.49 -2.34
CA LYS A 72 11.95 -17.61 -1.58
C LYS A 72 10.53 -17.30 -1.12
N LYS A 73 10.28 -16.03 -0.82
CA LYS A 73 8.94 -15.47 -0.65
C LYS A 73 8.72 -14.41 -1.73
N ILE A 74 7.46 -14.17 -2.04
CA ILE A 74 7.08 -13.02 -2.86
C ILE A 74 7.07 -11.80 -1.94
N SER A 75 7.74 -10.74 -2.36
CA SER A 75 7.82 -9.48 -1.62
C SER A 75 7.31 -8.31 -2.47
N VAL A 76 6.53 -7.43 -1.86
CA VAL A 76 6.10 -6.16 -2.46
C VAL A 76 6.52 -5.03 -1.53
N LEU A 77 7.34 -4.11 -2.03
CA LEU A 77 7.76 -2.90 -1.33
C LEU A 77 6.89 -1.73 -1.78
N VAL A 78 6.49 -0.88 -0.83
CA VAL A 78 5.88 0.42 -1.10
C VAL A 78 6.57 1.49 -0.25
N GLU A 79 6.93 2.59 -0.91
CA GLU A 79 7.36 3.83 -0.26
C GLU A 79 6.13 4.75 -0.11
N LEU A 80 5.95 5.31 1.08
CA LEU A 80 4.80 6.13 1.48
C LEU A 80 5.30 7.48 2.01
N GLU A 81 4.53 8.54 1.81
CA GLU A 81 4.77 9.81 2.52
C GLU A 81 4.55 9.66 4.03
N SER A 82 3.53 8.90 4.43
CA SER A 82 3.23 8.57 5.82
C SER A 82 2.56 7.21 5.93
N ASP A 83 2.92 6.43 6.94
CA ASP A 83 2.30 5.16 7.30
C ASP A 83 1.20 5.30 8.36
N THR A 84 0.81 6.53 8.66
CA THR A 84 -0.31 6.89 9.54
C THR A 84 -1.21 7.92 8.87
N ARG A 85 -2.49 7.93 9.26
CA ARG A 85 -3.51 8.89 8.81
C ARG A 85 -4.29 9.43 10.02
N PRO A 86 -5.04 10.54 9.87
CA PRO A 86 -5.86 11.07 10.95
C PRO A 86 -6.80 10.00 11.55
N ALA A 87 -7.06 10.06 12.85
CA ALA A 87 -7.93 9.11 13.57
C ALA A 87 -9.42 9.24 13.23
N PHE A 88 -9.78 10.09 12.27
CA PHE A 88 -11.14 10.34 11.86
C PHE A 88 -11.31 10.31 10.34
N LYS A 89 -12.50 9.87 9.90
CA LYS A 89 -12.96 10.00 8.52
C LYS A 89 -14.21 10.86 8.48
N ILE A 90 -14.30 11.71 7.48
CA ILE A 90 -15.49 12.53 7.23
C ILE A 90 -16.49 11.71 6.43
N HIS A 91 -17.69 11.53 6.99
CA HIS A 91 -18.86 11.00 6.29
C HIS A 91 -19.77 12.16 5.90
N ILE A 92 -19.92 12.38 4.59
CA ILE A 92 -20.83 13.38 4.04
C ILE A 92 -22.11 12.67 3.60
N GLY A 93 -23.24 13.07 4.15
CA GLY A 93 -24.54 12.53 3.80
C GLY A 93 -25.17 13.18 2.56
N PRO A 94 -26.41 12.78 2.25
CA PRO A 94 -27.17 13.37 1.14
C PRO A 94 -27.51 14.86 1.41
N PRO A 95 -28.00 15.62 0.42
CA PRO A 95 -28.49 16.99 0.65
C PRO A 95 -29.51 17.02 1.80
N ALA A 96 -29.47 18.02 2.69
CA ALA A 96 -30.30 18.06 3.89
C ALA A 96 -31.81 18.01 3.62
N SER A 97 -32.25 18.43 2.42
CA SER A 97 -33.63 18.35 1.95
C SER A 97 -34.07 16.97 1.46
N SER A 98 -33.14 16.03 1.27
CA SER A 98 -33.40 14.65 0.85
C SER A 98 -34.03 13.86 1.99
N GLN A 99 -34.99 12.99 1.66
CA GLN A 99 -35.69 12.14 2.62
C GLN A 99 -34.72 11.18 3.34
N GLU A 100 -33.65 10.79 2.66
CA GLU A 100 -32.57 9.92 3.11
C GLU A 100 -31.70 10.57 4.20
N THR A 101 -31.78 11.89 4.37
CA THR A 101 -31.11 12.61 5.47
C THR A 101 -31.56 12.08 6.82
N ARG A 102 -32.84 11.75 7.00
CA ARG A 102 -33.35 11.22 8.26
C ARG A 102 -32.62 9.93 8.65
N ASN A 103 -32.49 9.00 7.72
CA ASN A 103 -31.82 7.71 7.95
C ASN A 103 -30.34 7.92 8.27
N PHE A 104 -29.67 8.87 7.58
CA PHE A 104 -28.29 9.23 7.91
C PHE A 104 -28.18 9.77 9.35
N MET A 105 -29.03 10.72 9.72
CA MET A 105 -29.03 11.31 11.05
C MET A 105 -29.32 10.27 12.13
N GLU A 106 -30.32 9.41 11.95
CA GLU A 106 -30.67 8.35 12.89
C GLU A 106 -29.54 7.33 13.09
N LYS A 107 -28.90 6.91 11.99
CA LYS A 107 -27.73 6.02 12.03
C LYS A 107 -26.61 6.60 12.90
N TRP A 108 -26.30 7.88 12.73
CA TRP A 108 -25.13 8.47 13.36
C TRP A 108 -25.42 9.07 14.74
N LYS A 109 -26.66 9.48 15.03
CA LYS A 109 -27.06 10.10 16.32
C LYS A 109 -26.68 9.25 17.54
N ASN A 110 -26.78 7.93 17.44
CA ASN A 110 -26.49 6.99 18.53
C ASN A 110 -25.20 6.18 18.30
N SER A 111 -24.43 6.52 17.27
CA SER A 111 -23.17 5.84 16.99
C SER A 111 -22.03 6.41 17.82
N ASP A 112 -21.00 5.61 18.07
CA ASP A 112 -19.74 6.10 18.63
C ASP A 112 -18.94 6.82 17.54
N HIS A 113 -18.96 8.15 17.57
CA HIS A 113 -18.32 9.02 16.58
C HIS A 113 -17.72 10.25 17.27
N LEU A 114 -16.74 10.87 16.62
CA LEU A 114 -15.95 11.95 17.20
C LEU A 114 -16.70 13.28 17.22
N ARG A 115 -17.40 13.61 16.13
CA ARG A 115 -18.10 14.89 16.00
C ARG A 115 -19.31 14.80 15.07
N GLY A 116 -20.40 15.44 15.49
CA GLY A 116 -21.62 15.60 14.71
C GLY A 116 -22.79 14.78 15.26
N PRO A 117 -23.75 14.40 14.39
CA PRO A 117 -23.94 14.95 13.05
C PRO A 117 -24.22 16.47 13.06
N PHE A 118 -23.66 17.24 12.11
CA PHE A 118 -23.93 18.68 11.91
C PHE A 118 -24.12 19.00 10.42
N ILE A 119 -24.73 20.15 10.07
CA ILE A 119 -24.89 20.55 8.66
C ILE A 119 -23.68 21.38 8.21
N MET A 120 -23.07 21.00 7.10
CA MET A 120 -22.03 21.75 6.40
C MET A 120 -22.38 21.81 4.92
N GLU A 121 -22.43 23.03 4.35
CA GLU A 121 -22.78 23.26 2.93
C GLU A 121 -24.08 22.54 2.50
N GLY A 122 -25.09 22.58 3.39
CA GLY A 122 -26.39 21.96 3.13
C GLY A 122 -26.41 20.43 3.16
N ARG A 123 -25.38 19.77 3.73
CA ARG A 123 -25.32 18.31 3.91
C ARG A 123 -25.01 17.94 5.36
N PRO A 124 -25.58 16.87 5.91
CA PRO A 124 -25.18 16.37 7.22
C PRO A 124 -23.79 15.73 7.12
N VAL A 125 -22.94 16.03 8.09
CA VAL A 125 -21.56 15.59 8.16
C VAL A 125 -21.27 15.02 9.53
N VAL A 126 -20.51 13.93 9.55
CA VAL A 126 -20.05 13.25 10.76
C VAL A 126 -18.56 12.97 10.64
N GLU A 127 -17.80 13.26 11.70
CA GLU A 127 -16.44 12.77 11.87
C GLU A 127 -16.52 11.46 12.66
N ALA A 128 -16.28 10.34 11.97
CA ALA A 128 -16.31 9.01 12.56
C ALA A 128 -14.89 8.53 12.86
N HIS A 129 -14.73 7.66 13.87
CA HIS A 129 -13.47 6.97 14.11
C HIS A 129 -13.04 6.16 12.88
N GLN A 130 -11.74 6.08 12.64
CA GLN A 130 -11.17 5.14 11.68
C GLN A 130 -9.85 4.55 12.18
N GLU A 131 -9.52 3.36 11.68
CA GLU A 131 -8.20 2.78 11.89
C GLU A 131 -7.13 3.70 11.29
N THR A 132 -6.04 3.94 12.00
CA THR A 132 -4.97 4.87 11.61
C THR A 132 -3.75 4.16 11.06
N ARG A 133 -3.52 2.91 11.45
CA ARG A 133 -2.27 2.21 11.19
C ARG A 133 -2.32 1.51 9.84
N TYR A 134 -1.37 1.86 8.96
CA TYR A 134 -1.28 1.31 7.62
C TYR A 134 -1.40 -0.21 7.56
N ASN A 135 -0.63 -0.93 8.39
CA ASN A 135 -0.59 -2.39 8.34
C ASN A 135 -1.96 -3.03 8.59
N GLU A 136 -2.70 -2.50 9.58
CA GLU A 136 -3.98 -3.05 10.01
C GLU A 136 -5.07 -2.79 8.95
N VAL A 137 -5.06 -1.59 8.36
CA VAL A 137 -5.96 -1.24 7.25
C VAL A 137 -5.69 -2.14 6.06
N LEU A 138 -4.45 -2.25 5.62
CA LEU A 138 -4.10 -2.97 4.39
C LEU A 138 -4.27 -4.48 4.53
N ILE A 139 -3.95 -5.08 5.69
CA ILE A 139 -4.24 -6.52 5.92
C ILE A 139 -5.72 -6.78 5.73
N ARG A 140 -6.59 -6.01 6.39
CA ARG A 140 -8.05 -6.20 6.29
C ARG A 140 -8.54 -6.09 4.85
N VAL A 141 -8.14 -5.03 4.15
CA VAL A 141 -8.53 -4.83 2.75
C VAL A 141 -8.06 -5.97 1.87
N LEU A 142 -6.81 -6.41 2.04
CA LEU A 142 -6.28 -7.48 1.23
C LEU A 142 -7.06 -8.77 1.42
N MET A 143 -7.52 -9.11 2.64
CA MET A 143 -8.31 -10.32 2.94
C MET A 143 -9.56 -10.47 2.07
N ASP A 144 -10.17 -9.36 1.65
CA ASP A 144 -11.41 -9.37 0.86
C ASP A 144 -11.17 -9.18 -0.66
N LYS A 145 -9.95 -8.85 -1.08
CA LYS A 145 -9.60 -8.57 -2.48
C LYS A 145 -9.11 -9.80 -3.20
N ASP A 146 -9.52 -9.99 -4.45
CA ASP A 146 -8.89 -10.97 -5.32
C ASP A 146 -7.47 -10.52 -5.72
N ILE A 147 -6.46 -11.19 -5.16
CA ILE A 147 -5.04 -10.90 -5.41
C ILE A 147 -4.42 -11.84 -6.46
N GLY A 148 -5.24 -12.64 -7.15
CA GLY A 148 -4.82 -13.65 -8.11
C GLY A 148 -5.01 -15.07 -7.57
N ALA A 149 -5.44 -15.99 -8.44
CA ALA A 149 -5.92 -17.32 -8.04
C ALA A 149 -4.93 -18.11 -7.17
N HIS A 150 -3.63 -18.06 -7.48
CA HIS A 150 -2.61 -18.78 -6.72
C HIS A 150 -2.18 -18.02 -5.46
N LEU A 151 -2.09 -16.68 -5.53
CA LEU A 151 -1.78 -15.87 -4.35
C LEU A 151 -2.92 -15.86 -3.33
N ASN A 152 -4.18 -16.00 -3.76
CA ASN A 152 -5.34 -16.15 -2.90
C ASN A 152 -5.20 -17.37 -1.98
N GLN A 153 -4.56 -18.45 -2.42
CA GLN A 153 -4.33 -19.66 -1.62
C GLN A 153 -3.27 -19.44 -0.52
N ALA A 154 -2.36 -18.48 -0.73
CA ALA A 154 -1.32 -18.13 0.23
C ALA A 154 -1.68 -16.89 1.08
N ARG A 155 -2.91 -16.37 0.96
CA ARG A 155 -3.42 -15.16 1.64
C ARG A 155 -3.04 -15.06 3.11
N ASP A 156 -3.22 -16.14 3.86
CA ASP A 156 -3.05 -16.13 5.32
C ASP A 156 -1.59 -16.00 5.76
N SER A 157 -0.65 -16.20 4.82
CA SER A 157 0.77 -15.99 5.04
C SER A 157 1.20 -14.52 4.88
N ILE A 158 0.31 -13.62 4.44
CA ILE A 158 0.64 -12.21 4.23
C ILE A 158 1.10 -11.58 5.55
N ARG A 159 2.29 -10.98 5.53
CA ARG A 159 2.85 -10.18 6.61
C ARG A 159 3.31 -8.83 6.10
N ILE A 160 3.20 -7.81 6.94
CA ILE A 160 3.68 -6.46 6.65
C ILE A 160 4.74 -6.08 7.68
N SER A 161 5.92 -5.66 7.23
CA SER A 161 6.97 -5.13 8.11
C SER A 161 7.49 -3.77 7.63
N ALA A 162 8.00 -2.98 8.57
CA ALA A 162 8.78 -1.77 8.27
C ALA A 162 10.28 -2.06 8.21
N ALA A 163 10.72 -3.16 8.82
CA ALA A 163 12.11 -3.61 8.82
C ALA A 163 12.37 -4.60 7.68
N PHE A 164 13.57 -4.49 7.10
CA PHE A 164 14.10 -5.38 6.07
C PHE A 164 15.08 -6.36 6.71
N THR A 165 14.56 -7.47 7.21
CA THR A 165 15.32 -8.43 8.02
C THR A 165 15.92 -9.56 7.19
N THR A 166 15.23 -9.99 6.12
CA THR A 166 15.68 -11.10 5.28
C THR A 166 16.58 -10.65 4.13
N ARG A 167 17.31 -11.60 3.52
CA ARG A 167 18.12 -11.33 2.32
C ARG A 167 17.27 -10.82 1.16
N ASP A 168 16.16 -11.48 0.86
CA ASP A 168 15.25 -11.12 -0.23
C ASP A 168 14.68 -9.71 -0.05
N GLN A 169 14.32 -9.33 1.18
CA GLN A 169 13.83 -7.98 1.51
C GLN A 169 14.92 -6.91 1.29
N LYS A 170 16.16 -7.21 1.66
CA LYS A 170 17.29 -6.29 1.46
C LYS A 170 17.66 -6.16 -0.02
N GLU A 171 17.58 -7.24 -0.79
CA GLU A 171 17.81 -7.21 -2.24
C GLU A 171 16.73 -6.38 -2.94
N LEU A 172 15.46 -6.55 -2.57
CA LEU A 172 14.36 -5.73 -3.07
C LEU A 172 14.60 -4.23 -2.77
N LEU A 173 14.94 -3.88 -1.53
CA LEU A 173 15.24 -2.50 -1.17
C LEU A 173 16.44 -1.95 -1.98
N HIS A 174 17.49 -2.75 -2.16
CA HIS A 174 18.65 -2.35 -2.93
C HIS A 174 18.29 -2.06 -4.40
N ASN A 175 17.60 -2.99 -5.06
CA ASN A 175 17.17 -2.83 -6.46
C ASN A 175 16.25 -1.61 -6.63
N TYR A 176 15.33 -1.42 -5.67
CA TYR A 176 14.44 -0.27 -5.63
C TYR A 176 15.21 1.05 -5.58
N ILE A 177 16.22 1.14 -4.70
CA ILE A 177 17.01 2.37 -4.56
C ILE A 177 17.87 2.59 -5.81
N GLU A 178 18.53 1.56 -6.35
CA GLU A 178 19.33 1.68 -7.58
C GLU A 178 18.48 2.15 -8.78
N ARG A 179 17.27 1.60 -8.94
CA ARG A 179 16.31 2.02 -9.96
C ARG A 179 15.95 3.50 -9.83
N ASN A 180 15.74 3.99 -8.61
CA ASN A 180 15.32 5.37 -8.36
C ASN A 180 16.45 6.40 -8.32
N MET A 181 17.72 5.98 -8.34
CA MET A 181 18.88 6.88 -8.41
C MET A 181 19.52 6.95 -9.80
N SER A 182 19.16 6.04 -10.69
CA SER A 182 19.67 5.99 -12.05
C SER A 182 18.84 6.81 -13.03
N GLY A 183 17.82 7.53 -12.54
CA GLY A 183 16.94 8.43 -13.29
C GLY A 183 17.21 9.90 -13.01
#